data_AF-A0A959JL06-F1
#
_entry.id   AF-A0A959JL06-F1
#
_cell.length_a   1.000
_cell.length_b   1.000
_cell.length_c   1.000
_cell.angle_alpha   90.00
_cell.angle_beta   90.00
_cell.angle_gamma   90.00
#
_symmetry.space_group_name_H-M   'P 1'
#
loop_
_entity.id
_entity.type
_entity.pdbx_description
1 polymer ?
#
loop_
_entity_poly.entity_id
_entity_poly.type
_entity_poly.pdbx_seq_one_letter_code
_entity_poly.pdbx_strand_id
1 'polypeptide(L)'
;MSDARVKTNLPTAFGDFTIYAFEDSREGQPHLALVHKDCDISTTVPIRLHSECLTGDVFKSKRCDCGEQLELSMRYLSTHPGILIYLRQEG
;
A
#
# COMPACT_ATOMS: atom_id res chain seq x y z
N MET A 1 8.53 7.60 12.20
CA MET A 1 8.56 6.20 11.70
C MET A 1 8.96 5.22 12.81
N SER A 2 8.61 5.47 14.08
CA SER A 2 9.04 4.65 15.24
C SER A 2 8.16 3.43 15.53
N ASP A 3 7.01 3.28 14.84
CA ASP A 3 6.00 2.27 15.17
C ASP A 3 5.85 1.16 14.11
N ALA A 4 6.77 1.07 13.13
CA ALA A 4 6.77 -0.03 12.17
C ALA A 4 7.44 -1.27 12.80
N ARG A 5 6.69 -2.36 12.94
CA ARG A 5 7.17 -3.61 13.56
C ARG A 5 8.25 -4.30 12.73
N VAL A 6 8.02 -4.37 11.42
CA VAL A 6 8.89 -5.06 10.45
C VAL A 6 8.85 -4.29 9.14
N LYS A 7 9.98 -4.27 8.43
CA LYS A 7 10.06 -3.81 7.03
C LYS A 7 10.89 -4.75 6.18
N THR A 8 10.57 -4.85 4.90
CA THR A 8 11.36 -5.61 3.92
C THR A 8 11.22 -5.04 2.52
N ASN A 9 12.12 -5.44 1.62
CA ASN A 9 12.01 -5.12 0.20
C ASN A 9 10.89 -5.95 -0.44
N LEU A 10 10.08 -5.29 -1.26
CA LEU A 10 8.97 -5.88 -2.01
C LEU A 10 9.10 -5.47 -3.49
N PRO A 11 9.86 -6.22 -4.30
CA PRO A 11 9.85 -6.05 -5.74
C PRO A 11 8.49 -6.51 -6.29
N THR A 12 7.87 -5.68 -7.13
CA THR A 12 6.56 -5.95 -7.73
C THR A 12 6.60 -5.76 -9.24
N ALA A 13 5.53 -6.16 -9.94
CA ALA A 13 5.34 -5.84 -11.35
C ALA A 13 5.24 -4.32 -11.62
N PHE A 14 5.04 -3.52 -10.58
CA PHE A 14 4.93 -2.06 -10.64
C PHE A 14 6.19 -1.36 -10.11
N GLY A 15 7.29 -2.07 -9.91
CA GLY A 15 8.55 -1.52 -9.41
C GLY A 15 8.89 -1.94 -7.99
N ASP A 16 9.93 -1.31 -7.46
CA ASP A 16 10.54 -1.68 -6.19
C ASP A 16 9.98 -0.83 -5.05
N PHE A 17 9.41 -1.50 -4.06
CA PHE A 17 8.88 -0.87 -2.85
C PHE A 17 9.59 -1.42 -1.62
N THR A 18 9.61 -0.64 -0.55
CA THR A 18 9.79 -1.16 0.80
C THR A 18 8.42 -1.28 1.44
N ILE A 19 8.07 -2.47 1.92
CA ILE A 19 6.84 -2.66 2.68
C ILE A 19 7.14 -2.53 4.17
N TYR A 20 6.28 -1.81 4.88
CA TYR A 20 6.30 -1.60 6.33
C TYR A 20 5.01 -2.15 6.92
N ALA A 21 5.10 -2.89 8.02
CA ALA A 21 3.95 -3.33 8.79
C ALA A 21 3.82 -2.50 10.07
N PHE A 22 2.64 -1.89 10.28
CA PHE A 22 2.30 -1.12 11.46
C PHE A 22 1.30 -1.91 12.31
N GLU A 23 1.55 -1.95 13.62
CA GLU A 23 0.59 -2.55 14.55
C GLU A 23 -0.69 -1.71 14.60
N ASP A 24 -1.84 -2.41 14.58
CA ASP A 24 -3.04 -1.86 15.19
C ASP A 24 -3.08 -2.33 16.65
N SER A 25 -3.22 -1.39 17.58
CA SER A 25 -3.40 -1.63 19.02
C SER A 25 -4.60 -2.53 19.37
N ARG A 26 -5.49 -2.83 18.42
CA ARG A 26 -6.73 -3.58 18.63
C ARG A 26 -6.75 -4.93 17.90
N GLU A 27 -6.04 -5.95 18.38
CA GLU A 27 -6.10 -7.38 17.94
C GLU A 27 -6.21 -7.65 16.42
N GLY A 28 -5.83 -6.67 15.60
CA GLY A 28 -6.16 -6.59 14.19
C GLY A 28 -4.98 -7.00 13.33
N GLN A 29 -5.27 -7.23 12.06
CA GLN A 29 -4.22 -7.45 11.08
C GLN A 29 -3.43 -6.14 10.85
N PRO A 30 -2.09 -6.21 10.75
CA PRO A 30 -1.27 -5.00 10.68
C PRO A 30 -1.56 -4.22 9.39
N HIS A 31 -1.71 -2.91 9.51
CA HIS A 31 -1.78 -2.04 8.34
C HIS A 31 -0.41 -2.02 7.64
N LEU A 32 -0.43 -1.85 6.32
CA LEU A 32 0.78 -1.91 5.51
C LEU A 32 1.03 -0.55 4.87
N ALA A 33 2.29 -0.14 4.75
CA ALA A 33 2.69 0.93 3.85
C ALA A 33 3.70 0.42 2.85
N LEU A 34 3.48 0.67 1.57
CA LEU A 34 4.41 0.42 0.49
C LEU A 34 5.00 1.78 0.10
N VAL A 35 6.30 1.94 0.30
CA VAL A 35 7.05 3.16 -0.01
C VAL A 35 7.92 2.88 -1.22
N HIS A 36 7.75 3.64 -2.30
CA HIS A 36 8.60 3.51 -3.49
C HIS A 36 10.07 3.74 -3.11
N LYS A 37 11.01 2.99 -3.71
CA LYS A 37 12.45 3.08 -3.35
C LYS A 37 13.05 4.49 -3.44
N ASP A 38 12.56 5.28 -4.39
CA ASP A 38 13.04 6.65 -4.67
C ASP A 38 12.18 7.73 -4.00
N CYS A 39 11.29 7.37 -3.07
CA CYS A 39 10.41 8.31 -2.39
C CYS A 39 11.19 9.17 -1.38
N ASP A 40 11.21 10.49 -1.59
CA ASP A 40 11.78 11.45 -0.65
C ASP A 40 10.71 12.13 0.22
N ILE A 41 10.55 11.63 1.44
CA ILE A 41 9.57 12.12 2.42
C ILE A 41 9.85 13.55 2.95
N SER A 42 10.99 14.15 2.60
CA SER A 42 11.26 15.57 2.92
C SER A 42 10.58 16.53 1.93
N THR A 43 9.97 15.99 0.86
CA THR A 43 9.28 16.73 -0.19
C THR A 43 7.79 16.40 -0.23
N THR A 44 7.02 17.13 -1.02
CA THR A 44 5.62 16.79 -1.30
C THR A 44 5.58 15.54 -2.18
N VAL A 45 5.08 14.43 -1.62
CA VAL A 45 4.95 13.15 -2.32
C VAL A 45 3.49 12.72 -2.44
N PRO A 46 3.12 12.00 -3.52
CA PRO A 46 1.79 11.43 -3.64
C PRO A 46 1.58 10.31 -2.61
N ILE A 47 0.39 10.30 -2.00
CA ILE A 47 -0.03 9.26 -1.06
C ILE A 47 -1.37 8.68 -1.52
N ARG A 48 -1.43 7.34 -1.63
CA ARG A 48 -2.68 6.60 -1.83
C ARG A 48 -3.09 5.95 -0.52
N LEU A 49 -4.30 6.25 -0.05
CA LEU A 49 -4.98 5.46 0.98
C LEU A 49 -5.86 4.43 0.28
N HIS A 50 -5.73 3.16 0.67
CA HIS A 50 -6.48 2.05 0.09
C HIS A 50 -7.02 1.16 1.20
N SER A 51 -8.34 1.06 1.31
CA SER A 51 -8.99 0.11 2.21
C SER A 51 -8.96 -1.29 1.58
N GLU A 52 -8.59 -2.29 2.38
CA GLU A 52 -8.54 -3.69 1.96
C GLU A 52 -9.89 -4.14 1.41
N CYS A 53 -9.87 -4.69 0.20
CA CYS A 53 -11.02 -5.38 -0.38
C CYS A 53 -10.54 -6.71 -0.94
N LEU A 54 -10.58 -7.77 -0.13
CA LEU A 54 -10.05 -9.08 -0.51
C LEU A 54 -10.61 -9.56 -1.86
N THR A 55 -11.92 -9.42 -2.06
CA THR A 55 -12.58 -9.87 -3.30
C THR A 55 -12.17 -9.05 -4.52
N GLY A 56 -11.97 -7.74 -4.39
CA GLY A 56 -11.53 -6.88 -5.50
C GLY A 56 -10.03 -6.99 -5.77
N ASP A 57 -9.21 -6.85 -4.73
CA ASP A 57 -7.76 -6.74 -4.82
C ASP A 57 -7.11 -8.06 -5.25
N VAL A 58 -7.56 -9.18 -4.66
CA VAL A 58 -6.97 -10.51 -4.87
C VAL A 58 -7.75 -11.31 -5.91
N PHE A 59 -9.07 -11.43 -5.73
CA PHE A 59 -9.91 -12.26 -6.61
C PHE A 59 -10.43 -11.54 -7.86
N LYS A 60 -10.10 -10.25 -8.04
CA LYS A 60 -10.49 -9.44 -9.21
C LYS A 60 -12.01 -9.45 -9.45
N SER A 61 -12.78 -9.41 -8.36
CA SER A 61 -14.23 -9.30 -8.38
C SER A 61 -14.65 -8.08 -9.21
N LYS A 62 -15.62 -8.28 -10.11
CA LYS A 62 -16.23 -7.20 -10.90
C LYS A 62 -17.36 -6.47 -10.18
N ARG A 63 -17.62 -6.80 -8.91
CA ARG A 63 -18.67 -6.16 -8.09
C ARG A 63 -18.22 -4.82 -7.50
N CYS A 64 -16.91 -4.57 -7.49
CA CYS A 64 -16.29 -3.31 -7.13
C CYS A 64 -15.12 -3.06 -8.08
N ASP A 65 -14.57 -1.85 -8.06
CA ASP A 65 -13.41 -1.44 -8.83
C ASP A 65 -12.13 -1.40 -7.98
N CYS A 66 -12.17 -1.87 -6.71
CA CYS A 66 -11.05 -1.78 -5.76
C CYS A 66 -9.74 -2.35 -6.33
N GLY A 67 -9.80 -3.51 -6.99
CA GLY A 67 -8.61 -4.13 -7.58
C GLY A 67 -8.01 -3.31 -8.71
N GLU A 68 -8.84 -2.71 -9.57
CA GLU A 68 -8.38 -1.81 -10.63
C GLU A 68 -7.79 -0.52 -10.05
N GLN A 69 -8.43 0.04 -9.02
CA GLN A 69 -7.93 1.22 -8.34
C GLN A 69 -6.56 0.98 -7.65
N LEU A 70 -6.37 -0.19 -7.04
CA LEU A 70 -5.10 -0.59 -6.44
C LEU A 70 -3.99 -0.66 -7.50
N GLU A 71 -4.25 -1.36 -8.61
CA GLU A 71 -3.29 -1.49 -9.71
C GLU A 71 -2.94 -0.14 -10.35
N LEU A 72 -3.94 0.71 -10.61
CA LEU A 72 -3.73 2.05 -11.15
C LEU A 72 -2.89 2.90 -10.20
N SER A 73 -3.13 2.81 -8.89
CA SER A 73 -2.35 3.53 -7.89
C SER A 73 -0.90 3.05 -7.85
N MET A 74 -0.67 1.73 -7.87
CA MET A 74 0.69 1.17 -7.89
C MET A 74 1.46 1.57 -9.17
N ARG A 75 0.80 1.56 -10.34
CA ARG A 75 1.38 2.07 -11.60
C ARG A 75 1.68 3.56 -11.57
N TYR A 76 0.81 4.35 -10.94
CA TYR A 76 1.06 5.78 -10.78
C TYR A 76 2.29 6.03 -9.91
N LEU A 77 2.39 5.32 -8.78
CA LEU A 77 3.49 5.42 -7.83
C LEU A 77 4.82 4.89 -8.36
N SER A 78 4.80 4.05 -9.41
CA SER A 78 6.02 3.59 -10.08
C SER A 78 6.74 4.68 -10.87
N THR A 79 6.02 5.72 -11.29
CA THR A 79 6.56 6.87 -12.04
C THR A 79 6.55 8.16 -11.23
N HIS A 80 5.78 8.20 -10.15
CA HIS A 80 5.70 9.30 -9.20
C HIS A 80 6.03 8.75 -7.80
N PRO A 81 7.32 8.70 -7.41
CA PRO A 81 7.74 8.09 -6.16
C PRO A 81 6.93 8.60 -4.97
N GLY A 82 6.24 7.67 -4.29
CA GLY A 82 5.33 8.00 -3.20
C GLY A 82 4.97 6.78 -2.36
N ILE A 83 3.84 6.89 -1.66
CA ILE A 83 3.45 5.94 -0.61
C ILE A 83 2.05 5.41 -0.87
N LEU A 84 1.87 4.09 -0.79
CA LEU A 84 0.55 3.47 -0.68
C LEU A 84 0.34 2.95 0.74
N ILE A 85 -0.73 3.39 1.40
CA ILE A 85 -1.16 2.93 2.72
C ILE A 85 -2.32 1.96 2.50
N TYR A 86 -2.10 0.69 2.83
CA TYR A 86 -3.08 -0.39 2.75
C TYR A 86 -3.68 -0.63 4.14
N LEU A 87 -4.91 -0.14 4.33
CA LEU A 87 -5.65 -0.22 5.58
C LEU A 87 -6.41 -1.53 5.63
N ARG A 88 -6.02 -2.39 6.57
CA ARG A 88 -6.65 -3.71 6.80
C ARG A 88 -7.86 -3.57 7.72
N GLN A 89 -8.83 -2.79 7.26
CA GLN A 89 -10.13 -2.60 7.89
C GLN A 89 -11.15 -3.15 6.89
N GLU A 90 -11.42 -4.44 6.97
CA GLU A 90 -12.44 -5.06 6.12
C GLU A 90 -13.80 -4.41 6.45
N GLY A 91 -14.48 -3.92 5.42
CA GLY A 91 -15.83 -3.37 5.53
C GLY A 91 -16.89 -4.46 5.65
#